data_AF-A0A9D9DMI9-F1
#
_entry.id   AF-A0A9D9DMI9-F1
#
_cell.length_a   1.000
_cell.length_b   1.000
_cell.length_c   1.000
_cell.angle_alpha   90.00
_cell.angle_beta   90.00
_cell.angle_gamma   90.00
#
_symmetry.space_group_name_H-M   'P 1'
#
loop_
_entity.id
_entity.type
_entity.pdbx_description
1 polymer ?
#
loop_
_entity_poly.entity_id
_entity_poly.type
_entity_poly.pdbx_seq_one_letter_code
_entity_poly.pdbx_strand_id
1 'polypeptide(L)'
;MHKRLLVYLVIILLTSFLYYFSTNNLLLSLIVGVIGILSLILIENKIFNYYKKAKKTHECIQFMNNFIITLSINKSILSTYEICSKSFSKELKQQDKLLSNLDVETRIHYLSKYFNNSTYEVFIKLLDQYIYNGGEILKISQILLFDARQLEEDIDNQYLLIIKKIFEFGSLWLITFIILVIIKFSLNDYFLKISNLDYFKYGLLGFFGFFYINTIFFVYNAFNLNFVKEVVKENNKKKVTKTKKDKKEKIKNVKIKRKNAFN
;
A
#
# COMPACT_ATOMS: atom_id res chain seq x y z
N MET A 1 11.38 -10.65 8.23
CA MET A 1 11.09 -9.70 9.33
C MET A 1 12.38 -9.23 9.99
N HIS A 2 13.25 -10.14 10.46
CA HIS A 2 14.52 -9.80 11.12
C HIS A 2 15.44 -8.83 10.38
N LYS A 3 15.61 -8.98 9.05
CA LYS A 3 16.47 -8.08 8.26
C LYS A 3 16.04 -6.60 8.33
N ARG A 4 14.72 -6.34 8.38
CA ARG A 4 14.19 -4.96 8.46
C ARG A 4 14.45 -4.35 9.83
N LEU A 5 14.19 -5.10 10.89
CA LEU A 5 14.43 -4.66 12.27
C LEU A 5 15.91 -4.30 12.47
N LEU A 6 16.81 -5.10 11.91
CA LEU A 6 18.25 -4.84 11.96
C LEU A 6 18.59 -3.47 11.36
N VAL A 7 18.06 -3.13 10.18
CA VAL A 7 18.31 -1.82 9.54
C VAL A 7 17.85 -0.66 10.42
N TYR A 8 16.65 -0.75 11.01
CA TYR A 8 16.16 0.30 11.91
C TYR A 8 17.01 0.41 13.18
N LEU A 9 17.44 -0.72 13.74
CA LEU A 9 18.29 -0.76 14.93
C LEU A 9 19.63 -0.07 14.66
N VAL A 10 20.24 -0.30 13.48
CA VAL A 10 21.44 0.41 13.05
C VAL A 10 21.21 1.92 12.96
N ILE A 11 20.08 2.36 12.42
CA ILE A 11 19.74 3.81 12.35
C ILE A 11 19.60 4.40 13.75
N ILE A 12 18.93 3.71 14.67
CA ILE A 12 18.74 4.15 16.07
C ILE A 12 20.10 4.24 16.79
N LEU A 13 20.96 3.24 16.62
CA LEU A 13 22.31 3.25 17.20
C LEU A 13 23.15 4.39 16.63
N LEU A 14 23.11 4.59 15.31
CA LEU A 14 23.88 5.64 14.64
C LEU A 14 23.42 7.03 15.08
N THR A 15 22.11 7.26 15.19
CA THR A 15 21.54 8.54 15.65
C THR A 15 21.81 8.79 17.14
N SER A 16 21.71 7.77 17.99
CA SER A 16 22.07 7.87 19.41
C SER A 16 23.56 8.14 19.60
N PHE A 17 24.41 7.46 18.83
CA PHE A 17 25.85 7.68 18.80
C PHE A 17 26.20 9.09 18.33
N LEU A 18 25.55 9.59 17.26
CA LEU A 18 25.75 10.96 16.81
C LEU A 18 25.37 11.98 17.88
N TYR A 19 24.27 11.75 18.61
CA TYR A 19 23.89 12.61 19.73
C TYR A 19 24.94 12.57 20.86
N TYR A 20 25.38 11.37 21.25
CA TYR A 20 26.44 11.19 22.25
C TYR A 20 27.72 11.90 21.83
N PHE A 21 28.16 11.66 20.60
CA PHE A 21 29.32 12.31 20.00
C PHE A 21 29.16 13.83 20.08
N SER A 22 27.97 14.37 19.83
CA SER A 22 27.75 15.82 19.85
C SER A 22 27.73 16.45 21.24
N THR A 23 27.34 15.72 22.28
CA THR A 23 27.10 16.32 23.61
C THR A 23 27.99 15.77 24.71
N ASN A 24 28.70 14.67 24.45
CA ASN A 24 29.37 13.83 25.45
C ASN A 24 28.46 13.44 26.64
N ASN A 25 27.13 13.47 26.45
CA ASN A 25 26.15 13.14 27.49
C ASN A 25 25.51 11.78 27.19
N LEU A 26 25.97 10.75 27.91
CA LEU A 26 25.48 9.37 27.74
C LEU A 26 23.98 9.25 28.08
N LEU A 27 23.52 9.91 29.14
CA LEU A 27 22.14 9.81 29.61
C LEU A 27 21.16 10.34 28.57
N LEU A 28 21.43 11.52 28.02
CA LEU A 28 20.58 12.10 26.97
C LEU A 28 20.65 11.30 25.66
N SER A 29 21.80 10.71 25.33
CA SER A 29 21.91 9.78 24.19
C SER A 29 21.04 8.53 24.35
N LEU A 30 20.99 7.96 25.56
CA LEU A 30 20.09 6.84 25.86
C LEU A 30 18.62 7.24 25.69
N ILE A 31 18.24 8.46 26.10
CA ILE A 31 16.88 8.97 25.87
C ILE A 31 16.57 9.05 24.37
N VAL A 32 17.49 9.55 23.54
CA VAL A 32 17.34 9.55 22.07
C VAL A 32 17.14 8.12 21.56
N GLY A 33 17.91 7.15 22.06
CA GLY A 33 17.76 5.74 21.71
C GLY A 33 16.39 5.18 22.09
N VAL A 34 15.88 5.49 23.29
CA VAL A 34 14.54 5.08 23.74
C VAL A 34 13.45 5.69 22.84
N ILE A 35 13.55 6.97 22.49
CA ILE A 35 12.63 7.63 21.54
C ILE A 35 12.69 6.92 20.18
N GLY A 36 13.88 6.55 19.71
CA GLY A 36 14.08 5.76 18.49
C GLY A 36 13.39 4.40 18.55
N ILE A 37 13.51 3.66 19.65
CA ILE A 37 12.83 2.37 19.85
C ILE A 37 11.30 2.55 19.84
N LEU A 38 10.77 3.57 20.53
CA LEU A 38 9.34 3.87 20.51
C LEU A 38 8.84 4.17 19.09
N SER A 39 9.62 4.93 18.31
CA SER A 39 9.28 5.23 16.91
C SER A 39 9.24 3.97 16.03
N LEU A 40 10.13 2.99 16.28
CA LEU A 40 10.19 1.73 15.55
C LEU A 40 8.90 0.91 15.73
N ILE A 41 8.40 0.81 16.96
CA ILE A 41 7.17 0.06 17.28
C ILE A 41 5.98 0.63 16.49
N LEU A 42 5.89 1.97 16.40
CA LEU A 42 4.83 2.65 15.66
C LEU A 42 4.91 2.42 14.14
N ILE A 43 6.13 2.43 13.60
CA ILE A 43 6.43 2.28 12.16
C ILE A 43 6.21 0.83 11.70
N GLU A 44 6.62 -0.15 12.52
CA GLU A 44 6.59 -1.57 12.16
C GLU A 44 5.18 -2.05 11.81
N ASN A 45 4.21 -1.70 12.66
CA ASN A 45 2.81 -2.06 12.46
C ASN A 45 2.26 -1.53 11.13
N LYS A 46 2.63 -0.30 10.76
CA LYS A 46 2.17 0.33 9.52
C LYS A 46 2.73 -0.37 8.29
N ILE A 47 4.04 -0.61 8.27
CA ILE A 47 4.73 -1.27 7.16
C ILE A 47 4.24 -2.72 7.00
N PHE A 48 4.10 -3.46 8.11
CA PHE A 48 3.61 -4.83 8.08
C PHE A 48 2.20 -4.93 7.46
N ASN A 49 1.28 -4.06 7.90
CA ASN A 49 -0.07 -4.02 7.38
C ASN A 49 -0.11 -3.65 5.88
N TYR A 50 0.78 -2.75 5.45
CA TYR A 50 0.93 -2.40 4.03
C TYR A 50 1.30 -3.63 3.19
N TYR A 51 2.40 -4.31 3.54
CA TYR A 51 2.88 -5.47 2.79
C TYR A 51 1.87 -6.62 2.79
N LYS A 52 1.22 -6.88 3.93
CA LYS A 52 0.19 -7.90 4.03
C LYS A 52 -0.99 -7.60 3.09
N LYS A 53 -1.43 -6.35 3.03
CA LYS A 53 -2.54 -5.94 2.15
C LYS A 53 -2.13 -5.97 0.68
N ALA A 54 -0.94 -5.48 0.33
CA ALA A 54 -0.42 -5.52 -1.03
C ALA A 54 -0.29 -6.98 -1.53
N LYS A 55 0.31 -7.87 -0.73
CA LYS A 55 0.43 -9.29 -1.04
C LYS A 55 -0.93 -9.94 -1.29
N LYS A 56 -1.89 -9.77 -0.39
CA LYS A 56 -3.26 -10.29 -0.57
C LYS A 56 -3.93 -9.75 -1.82
N THR A 57 -3.63 -8.50 -2.18
CA THR A 57 -4.19 -7.85 -3.38
C THR A 57 -3.62 -8.48 -4.65
N HIS A 58 -2.30 -8.70 -4.73
CA HIS A 58 -1.70 -9.44 -5.85
C HIS A 58 -2.21 -10.88 -5.93
N GLU A 59 -2.29 -11.59 -4.79
CA GLU A 59 -2.85 -12.95 -4.74
C GLU A 59 -4.30 -12.97 -5.28
N CYS A 60 -5.10 -11.97 -4.93
CA CYS A 60 -6.47 -11.80 -5.43
C CYS A 60 -6.51 -11.61 -6.95
N ILE A 61 -5.69 -10.70 -7.49
CA ILE A 61 -5.62 -10.39 -8.93
C ILE A 61 -5.18 -11.62 -9.72
N GLN A 62 -4.10 -12.26 -9.26
CA GLN A 62 -3.59 -13.48 -9.88
C GLN A 62 -4.62 -14.61 -9.87
N PHE A 63 -5.32 -14.79 -8.74
CA PHE A 63 -6.40 -15.76 -8.64
C PHE A 63 -7.51 -15.47 -9.65
N MET A 64 -8.05 -14.25 -9.68
CA MET A 64 -9.13 -13.88 -10.61
C MET A 64 -8.71 -14.09 -12.07
N ASN A 65 -7.51 -13.63 -12.44
CA ASN A 65 -6.97 -13.76 -13.80
C ASN A 65 -6.85 -15.24 -14.20
N ASN A 66 -6.22 -16.05 -13.36
CA ASN A 66 -6.04 -17.48 -13.62
C ASN A 66 -7.37 -18.21 -13.67
N PHE A 67 -8.32 -17.85 -12.79
CA PHE A 67 -9.63 -18.45 -12.73
C PHE A 67 -10.43 -18.18 -14.00
N ILE A 68 -10.50 -16.93 -14.45
CA ILE A 68 -11.22 -16.54 -15.68
C ILE A 68 -10.63 -17.28 -16.90
N ILE A 69 -9.31 -17.30 -17.04
CA ILE A 69 -8.63 -17.95 -18.17
C ILE A 69 -8.92 -19.45 -18.16
N THR A 70 -8.73 -20.10 -17.01
CA THR A 70 -8.94 -21.54 -16.87
C THR A 70 -10.41 -21.91 -17.07
N LEU A 71 -11.36 -21.10 -16.57
CA LEU A 71 -12.79 -21.31 -16.77
C LEU A 71 -13.17 -21.20 -18.24
N SER A 72 -12.54 -20.28 -18.97
CA SER A 72 -12.80 -20.12 -20.41
C SER A 72 -12.43 -21.36 -21.24
N ILE A 73 -11.44 -22.13 -20.77
CA ILE A 73 -10.96 -23.36 -21.41
C ILE A 73 -11.78 -24.57 -20.94
N ASN A 74 -11.91 -24.75 -19.63
CA ASN A 74 -12.47 -25.98 -19.05
C ASN A 74 -14.00 -25.99 -18.94
N LYS A 75 -14.64 -24.80 -18.99
CA LYS A 75 -16.10 -24.61 -18.86
C LYS A 75 -16.76 -25.21 -17.60
N SER A 76 -15.97 -25.68 -16.63
CA SER A 76 -16.42 -26.23 -15.35
C SER A 76 -15.75 -25.50 -14.19
N ILE A 77 -16.55 -25.05 -13.23
CA ILE A 77 -16.11 -24.29 -12.06
C ILE A 77 -15.27 -25.16 -11.14
N LEU A 78 -15.71 -26.41 -10.91
CA LEU A 78 -15.03 -27.35 -10.03
C LEU A 78 -13.62 -27.64 -10.52
N SER A 79 -13.47 -28.02 -11.79
CA SER A 79 -12.14 -28.32 -12.35
C SER A 79 -11.25 -27.09 -12.41
N THR A 80 -11.83 -25.92 -12.73
CA THR A 80 -11.11 -24.65 -12.73
C THR A 80 -10.57 -24.32 -11.34
N TYR A 81 -11.40 -24.47 -10.32
CA TYR A 81 -11.02 -24.19 -8.96
C TYR A 81 -9.92 -25.13 -8.47
N GLU A 82 -9.99 -26.43 -8.76
CA GLU A 82 -8.95 -27.40 -8.42
C GLU A 82 -7.60 -27.11 -9.09
N ILE A 83 -7.62 -26.58 -10.32
CA ILE A 83 -6.40 -26.16 -11.01
C ILE A 83 -5.83 -24.90 -10.35
N CYS A 84 -6.68 -23.91 -10.07
CA CYS A 84 -6.25 -22.67 -9.43
C CYS A 84 -5.75 -22.88 -8.00
N SER A 85 -6.37 -23.77 -7.21
CA SER A 85 -5.99 -24.04 -5.82
C SER A 85 -4.58 -24.59 -5.66
N LYS A 86 -4.06 -25.29 -6.68
CA LYS A 86 -2.66 -25.75 -6.72
C LYS A 86 -1.67 -24.59 -6.64
N SER A 87 -2.01 -23.45 -7.24
CA SER A 87 -1.19 -22.23 -7.28
C SER A 87 -1.28 -21.35 -6.04
N PHE A 88 -2.13 -21.69 -5.06
CA PHE A 88 -2.33 -20.87 -3.86
C PHE A 88 -1.05 -20.74 -3.03
N SER A 89 -0.88 -19.56 -2.42
CA SER A 89 0.16 -19.32 -1.43
C SER A 89 -0.07 -20.16 -0.18
N LYS A 90 0.95 -20.32 0.67
CA LYS A 90 0.85 -21.11 1.90
C LYS A 90 -0.27 -20.62 2.82
N GLU A 91 -0.45 -19.31 2.95
CA GLU A 91 -1.50 -18.70 3.77
C GLU A 91 -2.89 -18.97 3.19
N LEU A 92 -3.06 -18.78 1.87
CA LEU A 92 -4.32 -19.04 1.19
C LEU A 92 -4.70 -20.53 1.23
N LYS A 93 -3.73 -21.44 1.08
CA LYS A 93 -3.94 -22.89 1.24
C LYS A 93 -4.42 -23.28 2.63
N GLN A 94 -3.94 -22.60 3.67
CA GLN A 94 -4.42 -22.83 5.03
C GLN A 94 -5.89 -22.42 5.17
N GLN A 95 -6.25 -21.25 4.65
CA GLN A 95 -7.65 -20.80 4.65
C GLN A 95 -8.55 -21.73 3.83
N ASP A 96 -8.05 -22.19 2.69
CA ASP A 96 -8.76 -23.11 1.81
C ASP A 96 -9.05 -24.46 2.47
N LYS A 97 -8.09 -25.01 3.21
CA LYS A 97 -8.25 -26.25 3.98
C LYS A 97 -9.33 -26.15 5.06
N LEU A 98 -9.51 -24.98 5.67
CA LEU A 98 -10.57 -24.76 6.66
C LEU A 98 -11.97 -24.81 6.03
N LEU A 99 -12.05 -24.66 4.70
CA LEU A 99 -13.29 -24.64 3.93
C LEU A 99 -13.51 -25.93 3.14
N SER A 100 -12.73 -26.99 3.37
CA SER A 100 -12.76 -28.23 2.58
C SER A 100 -14.12 -28.92 2.55
N ASN A 101 -14.95 -28.71 3.57
CA ASN A 101 -16.26 -29.34 3.73
C ASN A 101 -17.38 -28.58 2.99
N LEU A 102 -17.07 -27.41 2.42
CA LEU A 102 -18.04 -26.59 1.70
C LEU A 102 -17.98 -26.89 0.21
N ASP A 103 -19.11 -26.67 -0.47
CA ASP A 103 -19.16 -26.69 -1.93
C ASP A 103 -18.24 -25.63 -2.55
N VAL A 104 -17.71 -25.92 -3.75
CA VAL A 104 -16.73 -25.08 -4.46
C VAL A 104 -17.25 -23.66 -4.68
N GLU A 105 -18.51 -23.49 -5.07
CA GLU A 105 -19.09 -22.16 -5.29
C GLU A 105 -19.11 -21.37 -3.98
N THR A 106 -19.53 -22.04 -2.90
CA THR A 106 -19.56 -21.45 -1.56
C THR A 106 -18.16 -21.06 -1.10
N ARG A 107 -17.14 -21.89 -1.36
CA ARG A 107 -15.73 -21.60 -1.04
C ARG A 107 -15.23 -20.35 -1.75
N ILE A 108 -15.55 -20.22 -3.05
CA ILE A 108 -15.21 -19.04 -3.85
C ILE A 108 -15.85 -17.78 -3.24
N HIS A 109 -17.12 -17.85 -2.85
CA HIS A 109 -17.78 -16.74 -2.15
C HIS A 109 -17.11 -16.40 -0.81
N TYR A 110 -16.69 -17.40 -0.02
CA TYR A 110 -16.00 -17.18 1.26
C TYR A 110 -14.62 -16.51 1.12
N LEU A 111 -13.92 -16.71 0.01
CA LEU A 111 -12.64 -16.07 -0.25
C LEU A 111 -12.72 -14.54 -0.32
N SER A 112 -13.92 -13.97 -0.55
CA SER A 112 -14.16 -12.52 -0.48
C SER A 112 -13.74 -11.91 0.86
N LYS A 113 -13.99 -12.62 1.96
CA LYS A 113 -13.60 -12.21 3.32
C LYS A 113 -12.08 -12.24 3.51
N TYR A 114 -11.41 -13.21 2.89
CA TYR A 114 -9.95 -13.32 2.96
C TYR A 114 -9.24 -12.19 2.21
N PHE A 115 -9.69 -11.93 0.97
CA PHE A 115 -9.09 -10.91 0.11
C PHE A 115 -9.48 -9.49 0.53
N ASN A 116 -10.69 -9.28 1.03
CA ASN A 116 -11.23 -7.97 1.46
C ASN A 116 -10.98 -6.88 0.40
N ASN A 117 -11.26 -7.21 -0.86
CA ASN A 117 -11.00 -6.38 -2.03
C ASN A 117 -12.30 -6.21 -2.84
N SER A 118 -12.67 -4.96 -3.13
CA SER A 118 -13.87 -4.64 -3.92
C SER A 118 -13.83 -5.22 -5.33
N THR A 119 -12.65 -5.37 -5.93
CA THR A 119 -12.51 -5.97 -7.26
C THR A 119 -12.95 -7.44 -7.24
N TYR A 120 -12.71 -8.14 -6.12
CA TYR A 120 -13.16 -9.51 -5.94
C TYR A 120 -14.68 -9.63 -5.86
N GLU A 121 -15.36 -8.68 -5.22
CA GLU A 121 -16.82 -8.67 -5.19
C GLU A 121 -17.43 -8.53 -6.59
N VAL A 122 -16.78 -7.74 -7.46
CA VAL A 122 -17.19 -7.63 -8.87
C VAL A 122 -16.94 -8.95 -9.60
N PHE A 123 -15.80 -9.60 -9.36
CA PHE A 123 -15.51 -10.94 -9.89
C PHE A 123 -16.58 -11.96 -9.54
N ILE A 124 -16.99 -12.03 -8.28
CA ILE A 124 -18.04 -12.94 -7.82
C ILE A 124 -19.35 -12.69 -8.57
N LYS A 125 -19.78 -11.43 -8.72
CA LYS A 125 -21.01 -11.10 -9.47
C LYS A 125 -20.94 -11.51 -10.94
N LEU A 126 -19.78 -11.36 -11.58
CA LEU A 126 -19.60 -11.80 -12.96
C LEU A 126 -19.60 -13.33 -13.07
N LEU A 127 -19.05 -14.03 -12.07
CA LEU A 127 -19.09 -15.48 -12.00
C LEU A 127 -20.53 -15.98 -11.83
N ASP A 128 -21.30 -15.39 -10.91
CA ASP A 128 -22.72 -15.70 -10.73
C ASP A 128 -23.49 -15.44 -12.04
N GLN A 129 -23.26 -14.29 -12.69
CA GLN A 129 -23.88 -13.98 -13.97
C GLN A 129 -23.57 -15.03 -15.05
N TYR A 130 -22.33 -15.54 -15.09
CA TYR A 130 -21.92 -16.61 -15.99
C TYR A 130 -22.60 -17.95 -15.65
N ILE A 131 -22.73 -18.29 -14.37
CA ILE A 131 -23.43 -19.50 -13.92
C ILE A 131 -24.90 -19.48 -14.36
N TYR A 132 -25.59 -18.36 -14.12
CA TYR A 132 -27.03 -18.25 -14.40
C TYR A 132 -27.35 -18.08 -15.88
N ASN A 133 -26.58 -17.27 -16.61
CA ASN A 133 -26.91 -16.88 -17.99
C ASN A 133 -26.03 -17.58 -19.04
N GLY A 134 -24.96 -18.25 -18.64
CA GLY A 134 -23.96 -18.79 -19.54
C GLY A 134 -23.19 -17.71 -20.31
N GLY A 135 -22.69 -18.09 -21.49
CA GLY A 135 -21.97 -17.21 -22.41
C GLY A 135 -20.45 -17.38 -22.36
N GLU A 136 -19.72 -16.41 -22.92
CA GLU A 136 -18.26 -16.42 -22.92
C GLU A 136 -17.74 -15.60 -21.73
N ILE A 137 -17.29 -16.28 -20.67
CA ILE A 137 -16.77 -15.64 -19.45
C ILE A 137 -15.72 -14.58 -19.77
N LEU A 138 -14.84 -14.86 -20.73
CA LEU A 138 -13.74 -13.96 -21.11
C LEU A 138 -14.26 -12.60 -21.61
N LYS A 139 -15.34 -12.59 -22.40
CA LYS A 139 -15.97 -11.35 -22.88
C LYS A 139 -16.62 -10.59 -21.73
N ILE A 140 -17.31 -11.30 -20.83
CA ILE A 140 -18.00 -10.72 -19.67
C ILE A 140 -16.99 -10.09 -18.70
N SER A 141 -15.84 -10.73 -18.51
CA SER A 141 -14.81 -10.32 -17.55
C SER A 141 -13.76 -9.38 -18.12
N GLN A 142 -13.79 -9.02 -19.41
CA GLN A 142 -12.72 -8.25 -20.05
C GLN A 142 -12.46 -6.91 -19.34
N ILE A 143 -13.52 -6.21 -18.93
CA ILE A 143 -13.42 -4.95 -18.19
C ILE A 143 -12.78 -5.17 -16.82
N LEU A 144 -13.16 -6.25 -16.12
CA LEU A 144 -12.59 -6.58 -14.82
C LEU A 144 -11.11 -6.94 -14.91
N LEU A 145 -10.71 -7.72 -15.93
CA LEU A 145 -9.31 -8.05 -16.17
C LEU A 145 -8.47 -6.80 -16.46
N PHE A 146 -9.03 -5.85 -17.21
CA PHE A 146 -8.37 -4.57 -17.46
C PHE A 146 -8.20 -3.77 -16.16
N ASP A 147 -9.27 -3.61 -15.37
CA ASP A 147 -9.23 -2.92 -14.08
C ASP A 147 -8.26 -3.59 -13.09
N ALA A 148 -8.20 -4.93 -13.10
CA ALA A 148 -7.30 -5.70 -12.24
C ALA A 148 -5.83 -5.52 -12.63
N ARG A 149 -5.50 -5.50 -13.93
CA ARG A 149 -4.14 -5.20 -14.41
C ARG A 149 -3.71 -3.78 -14.09
N GLN A 150 -4.60 -2.81 -14.29
CA GLN A 150 -4.31 -1.43 -13.93
C GLN A 150 -4.02 -1.30 -12.43
N LEU A 151 -4.78 -1.99 -11.59
CA LEU A 151 -4.57 -1.98 -10.15
C LEU A 151 -3.24 -2.66 -9.74
N GLU A 152 -2.82 -3.71 -10.45
CA GLU A 152 -1.52 -4.35 -10.27
C GLU A 152 -0.37 -3.40 -10.64
N GLU A 153 -0.44 -2.76 -11.81
CA GLU A 153 0.52 -1.74 -12.26
C GLU A 153 0.60 -0.57 -11.27
N ASP A 154 -0.54 -0.11 -10.75
CA ASP A 154 -0.59 0.95 -9.74
C ASP A 154 0.14 0.54 -8.46
N ILE A 155 0.00 -0.69 -7.97
CA ILE A 155 0.70 -1.17 -6.77
C ILE A 155 2.21 -1.18 -7.00
N ASP A 156 2.65 -1.69 -8.14
CA ASP A 156 4.08 -1.76 -8.49
C ASP A 156 4.68 -0.35 -8.63
N ASN A 157 3.95 0.56 -9.30
CA ASN A 157 4.35 1.96 -9.43
C ASN A 157 4.43 2.66 -8.07
N GLN A 158 3.47 2.43 -7.17
CA GLN A 158 3.52 2.98 -5.81
C GLN A 158 4.74 2.48 -5.04
N TYR A 159 5.10 1.20 -5.19
CA TYR A 159 6.30 0.67 -4.55
C TYR A 159 7.59 1.35 -5.03
N LEU A 160 7.73 1.57 -6.34
CA LEU A 160 8.86 2.31 -6.92
C LEU A 160 8.91 3.76 -6.43
N LEU A 161 7.75 4.43 -6.34
CA LEU A 161 7.65 5.78 -5.80
C LEU A 161 8.07 5.84 -4.32
N ILE A 162 7.66 4.87 -3.50
CA ILE A 162 8.07 4.77 -2.09
C ILE A 162 9.58 4.64 -1.98
N ILE A 163 10.22 3.77 -2.77
CA ILE A 163 11.69 3.61 -2.75
C ILE A 163 12.37 4.93 -3.10
N LYS A 164 11.93 5.60 -4.18
CA LYS A 164 12.49 6.88 -4.58
C LYS A 164 12.37 7.92 -3.46
N LYS A 165 11.21 7.99 -2.81
CA LYS A 165 10.97 8.91 -1.68
C LYS A 165 11.79 8.57 -0.44
N ILE A 166 12.05 7.29 -0.17
CA ILE A 166 12.95 6.87 0.91
C ILE A 166 14.37 7.38 0.63
N PHE A 167 14.84 7.29 -0.62
CA PHE A 167 16.15 7.79 -1.00
C PHE A 167 16.24 9.31 -0.87
N GLU A 168 15.23 10.05 -1.36
CA GLU A 168 15.14 11.51 -1.21
C GLU A 168 15.11 11.95 0.27
N PHE A 169 14.33 11.26 1.10
CA PHE A 169 14.25 11.54 2.54
C PHE A 169 15.57 11.21 3.26
N GLY A 170 16.16 10.06 2.93
CA GLY A 170 17.41 9.60 3.52
C GLY A 170 18.59 10.52 3.18
N SER A 171 18.70 10.98 1.93
CA SER A 171 19.77 11.89 1.51
C SER A 171 19.68 13.25 2.19
N LEU A 172 18.47 13.78 2.39
CA LEU A 172 18.24 15.05 3.10
C LEU A 172 18.74 14.99 4.54
N TRP A 173 18.40 13.92 5.26
CA TRP A 173 18.85 13.75 6.64
C TRP A 173 20.34 13.41 6.76
N LEU A 174 20.87 12.62 5.82
CA LEU A 174 22.30 12.32 5.75
C LEU A 174 23.13 13.61 5.61
N ILE A 175 22.74 14.52 4.72
CA ILE A 175 23.41 15.83 4.56
C ILE A 175 23.33 16.62 5.87
N THR A 176 22.18 16.63 6.53
CA THR A 176 21.98 17.35 7.79
C THR A 176 22.89 16.82 8.91
N PHE A 177 23.04 15.49 9.02
CA PHE A 177 23.96 14.87 9.98
C PHE A 177 25.43 15.13 9.64
N ILE A 178 25.80 15.13 8.35
CA ILE A 178 27.15 15.47 7.91
C ILE A 178 27.51 16.90 8.30
N ILE A 179 26.60 17.86 8.10
CA ILE A 179 26.79 19.26 8.51
C ILE A 179 27.06 19.33 10.02
N LEU A 180 26.31 18.58 10.83
CA LEU A 180 26.50 18.54 12.28
C LEU A 180 27.91 18.04 12.64
N VAL A 181 28.37 16.96 12.00
CA VAL A 181 29.71 16.41 12.21
C VAL A 181 30.79 17.41 11.81
N ILE A 182 30.65 18.05 10.64
CA ILE A 182 31.59 19.08 10.16
C ILE A 182 31.66 20.24 11.13
N ILE A 183 30.52 20.79 11.58
CA ILE A 183 30.48 21.90 12.53
C ILE A 183 31.25 21.55 13.81
N LYS A 184 31.06 20.35 14.35
CA LYS A 184 31.79 19.92 15.55
C LYS A 184 33.30 19.90 15.34
N PHE A 185 33.77 19.39 14.19
CA PHE A 185 35.20 19.34 13.90
C PHE A 185 35.80 20.71 13.57
N SER A 186 35.14 21.47 12.69
CA SER A 186 35.64 22.77 12.23
C SER A 186 35.63 23.84 13.32
N LEU A 187 34.71 23.76 14.27
CA LEU A 187 34.53 24.75 15.33
C LEU A 187 34.76 24.14 16.72
N ASN A 188 35.64 23.16 16.87
CA ASN A 188 35.80 22.37 18.09
C ASN A 188 35.91 23.23 19.38
N ASP A 189 36.71 24.30 19.37
CA ASP A 189 36.90 25.15 20.55
C ASP A 189 35.62 25.91 20.94
N TYR A 190 34.87 26.40 19.95
CA TYR A 190 33.56 27.03 20.17
C TYR A 190 32.52 26.00 20.59
N PHE A 191 32.57 24.82 19.99
CA PHE A 191 31.66 23.73 20.27
C PHE A 191 31.82 23.23 21.71
N LEU A 192 33.04 23.14 22.24
CA LEU A 192 33.29 22.81 23.65
C LEU A 192 32.66 23.84 24.60
N LYS A 193 32.79 25.14 24.29
CA LYS A 193 32.16 26.21 25.08
C LYS A 193 30.64 26.14 25.04
N ILE A 194 30.06 25.89 23.86
CA ILE A 194 28.61 25.79 23.66
C ILE A 194 28.03 24.51 24.27
N SER A 195 28.76 23.39 24.20
CA SER A 195 28.33 22.09 24.74
C SER A 195 28.12 22.12 26.26
N ASN A 196 28.81 23.04 26.96
CA ASN A 196 28.60 23.25 28.39
C ASN A 196 27.25 23.93 28.71
N LEU A 197 26.62 24.61 27.74
CA LEU A 197 25.31 25.24 27.93
C LEU A 197 24.20 24.19 27.83
N ASP A 198 23.37 24.09 28.87
CA ASP A 198 22.29 23.09 28.90
C ASP A 198 21.26 23.29 27.78
N TYR A 199 20.98 24.54 27.40
CA TYR A 199 20.08 24.86 26.28
C TYR A 199 20.53 24.24 24.95
N PHE A 200 21.84 24.11 24.72
CA PHE A 200 22.34 23.46 23.51
C PHE A 200 22.03 21.96 23.49
N LYS A 201 22.21 21.28 24.63
CA LYS A 201 21.92 19.84 24.76
C LYS A 201 20.44 19.54 24.53
N TYR A 202 19.55 20.37 25.09
CA TYR A 202 18.11 20.25 24.88
C TYR A 202 17.67 20.66 23.46
N GLY A 203 18.32 21.65 22.85
CA GLY A 203 18.11 22.00 21.44
C GLY A 203 18.44 20.84 20.50
N LEU A 204 19.59 20.19 20.71
CA LEU A 204 19.96 18.97 19.98
C LEU A 204 18.97 17.83 20.25
N LEU A 205 18.48 17.68 21.48
CA LEU A 205 17.50 16.66 21.81
C LEU A 205 16.21 16.89 21.00
N GLY A 206 15.76 18.14 20.92
CA GLY A 206 14.63 18.56 20.09
C GLY A 206 14.86 18.27 18.61
N PHE A 207 16.06 18.53 18.09
CA PHE A 207 16.43 18.22 16.70
C PHE A 207 16.32 16.72 16.38
N PHE A 208 16.88 15.84 17.21
CA PHE A 208 16.75 14.39 17.02
C PHE A 208 15.31 13.89 17.26
N GLY A 209 14.58 14.49 18.21
CA GLY A 209 13.15 14.22 18.39
C GLY A 209 12.34 14.57 17.14
N PHE A 210 12.63 15.71 16.53
CA PHE A 210 12.02 16.15 15.27
C PHE A 210 12.34 15.18 14.12
N PHE A 211 13.58 14.67 14.04
CA PHE A 211 13.94 13.61 13.07
C PHE A 211 13.03 12.38 13.18
N TYR A 212 12.82 11.85 14.39
CA TYR A 212 11.95 10.68 14.58
C TYR A 212 10.49 10.98 14.28
N ILE A 213 9.98 12.14 14.69
CA ILE A 213 8.62 12.57 14.36
C ILE A 213 8.43 12.62 12.84
N ASN A 214 9.37 13.24 12.11
CA ASN A 214 9.32 13.29 10.65
C ASN A 214 9.40 11.91 10.01
N THR A 215 10.21 11.00 10.57
CA THR A 215 10.30 9.62 10.10
C THR A 215 8.96 8.89 10.26
N ILE A 216 8.27 9.08 11.40
CA ILE A 216 6.92 8.53 11.61
C ILE A 216 5.95 9.11 10.57
N PHE A 217 5.87 10.44 10.41
CA PHE A 217 4.99 11.06 9.42
C PHE A 217 5.28 10.59 7.99
N PHE A 218 6.56 10.51 7.64
CA PHE A 218 7.00 10.01 6.35
C PHE A 218 6.51 8.58 6.10
N VAL A 219 6.71 7.66 7.05
CA VAL A 219 6.22 6.28 6.92
C VAL A 219 4.70 6.23 6.81
N TYR A 220 3.98 6.99 7.63
CA TYR A 220 2.52 6.98 7.62
C TYR A 220 1.95 7.46 6.27
N ASN A 221 2.59 8.44 5.65
CA ASN A 221 2.21 8.97 4.35
C ASN A 221 2.66 8.06 3.20
N ALA A 222 3.91 7.59 3.21
CA ALA A 222 4.46 6.73 2.17
C ALA A 222 3.73 5.38 2.10
N PHE A 223 3.43 4.78 3.26
CA PHE A 223 2.73 3.50 3.34
C PHE A 223 1.22 3.67 3.60
N ASN A 224 0.64 4.78 3.13
CA ASN A 224 -0.79 5.00 3.26
C ASN A 224 -1.56 4.08 2.30
N LEU A 225 -2.45 3.25 2.85
CA LEU A 225 -3.24 2.25 2.11
C LEU A 225 -4.43 2.84 1.33
N ASN A 226 -4.48 4.17 1.20
CA ASN A 226 -5.58 4.90 0.58
C ASN A 226 -5.65 4.70 -0.94
N PHE A 227 -4.57 4.29 -1.62
CA PHE A 227 -4.59 3.99 -3.06
C PHE A 227 -5.65 2.91 -3.40
N VAL A 228 -5.84 1.90 -2.55
CA VAL A 228 -6.89 0.87 -2.74
C VAL A 228 -8.30 1.46 -2.64
N LYS A 229 -8.50 2.55 -1.87
CA LYS A 229 -9.80 3.21 -1.72
C LYS A 229 -10.05 4.28 -2.78
N GLU A 230 -8.99 4.93 -3.28
CA GLU A 230 -9.09 6.04 -4.23
C GLU A 230 -9.36 5.57 -5.66
N VAL A 231 -8.75 4.47 -6.13
CA VAL A 231 -9.05 3.89 -7.45
C VAL A 231 -10.55 3.55 -7.58
N VAL A 232 -11.14 3.00 -6.51
CA VAL A 232 -12.58 2.71 -6.45
C VAL A 232 -13.42 3.99 -6.50
N LYS A 233 -13.04 5.04 -5.76
CA LYS A 233 -13.75 6.33 -5.77
C LYS A 233 -13.63 7.07 -7.10
N GLU A 234 -12.47 7.04 -7.74
CA GLU A 234 -12.23 7.75 -8.99
C GLU A 234 -12.92 7.06 -10.18
N ASN A 235 -12.93 5.73 -10.21
CA ASN A 235 -13.70 4.96 -11.18
C ASN A 235 -15.22 5.16 -11.01
N ASN A 236 -15.70 5.26 -9.77
CA ASN A 236 -17.09 5.62 -9.50
C ASN A 236 -17.42 7.07 -9.94
N LYS A 237 -16.52 8.04 -9.72
CA LYS A 237 -16.71 9.41 -10.22
C LYS A 237 -16.74 9.45 -11.75
N LYS A 238 -15.77 8.84 -12.45
CA LYS A 238 -15.71 8.82 -13.92
C LYS A 238 -16.93 8.14 -14.55
N LYS A 239 -17.45 7.05 -13.94
CA LYS A 239 -18.72 6.42 -14.36
C LYS A 239 -19.90 7.39 -14.23
N VAL A 240 -20.05 8.08 -13.09
CA VAL A 240 -21.13 9.05 -12.88
C VAL A 240 -21.08 10.22 -13.87
N THR A 241 -19.87 10.70 -14.23
CA THR A 241 -19.73 11.80 -15.21
C THR A 241 -20.09 11.37 -16.63
N LYS A 242 -19.75 10.14 -17.05
CA LYS A 242 -20.17 9.58 -18.35
C LYS A 242 -21.70 9.41 -18.42
N THR A 243 -22.33 8.82 -17.40
CA THR A 243 -23.79 8.62 -17.42
C THR A 243 -24.58 9.94 -17.45
N LYS A 244 -24.05 11.01 -16.82
CA LYS A 244 -24.66 12.35 -16.88
C LYS A 244 -24.50 13.02 -18.25
N LYS A 245 -23.36 12.82 -18.94
CA LYS A 245 -23.17 13.31 -20.32
C LYS A 245 -24.11 12.60 -21.29
N ASP A 246 -24.19 11.27 -21.22
CA ASP A 246 -25.05 10.47 -22.12
C ASP A 246 -26.54 10.77 -21.94
N LYS A 247 -26.99 11.01 -20.69
CA LYS A 247 -28.36 11.47 -20.43
C LYS A 247 -28.64 12.87 -21.01
N LYS A 248 -27.71 13.81 -20.88
CA LYS A 248 -27.87 15.17 -21.44
C LYS A 248 -27.93 15.14 -22.97
N GLU A 249 -27.13 14.29 -23.61
CA GLU A 249 -27.07 14.17 -25.06
C GLU A 249 -28.33 13.50 -25.63
N LYS A 250 -28.86 12.45 -24.97
CA LYS A 250 -30.16 11.86 -25.31
C LYS A 250 -31.32 12.86 -25.18
N ILE A 251 -31.35 13.67 -24.12
CA ILE A 251 -32.40 14.69 -23.94
C ILE A 251 -32.30 15.77 -25.04
N LYS A 252 -31.09 16.16 -25.44
CA LYS A 252 -30.87 17.12 -26.52
C LYS A 252 -31.33 16.58 -27.86
N ASN A 253 -31.02 15.32 -28.18
CA ASN A 253 -31.43 14.68 -29.44
C ASN A 253 -32.95 14.43 -29.51
N VAL A 254 -33.61 14.13 -28.38
CA VAL A 254 -35.08 14.02 -28.33
C VAL A 254 -35.75 15.38 -28.54
N LYS A 255 -35.20 16.47 -27.98
CA LYS A 255 -35.71 17.83 -28.21
C LYS A 255 -35.54 18.26 -29.67
N ILE A 256 -34.43 17.94 -30.32
CA ILE A 256 -34.18 18.27 -31.74
C ILE A 256 -35.14 17.48 -32.64
N LYS A 257 -35.34 16.17 -32.40
CA LYS A 257 -36.31 15.37 -33.17
C LYS A 257 -37.75 15.88 -33.03
N ARG A 258 -38.16 16.30 -31.83
CA ARG A 258 -39.50 16.90 -31.65
C ARG A 258 -39.63 18.22 -32.40
N LYS A 259 -38.60 19.08 -32.39
CA LYS A 259 -38.65 20.37 -33.08
C LYS A 259 -38.74 20.24 -34.60
N ASN A 260 -38.13 19.20 -35.18
CA ASN A 260 -38.19 18.93 -36.62
C ASN A 260 -39.48 18.21 -37.07
N ALA A 261 -40.32 17.73 -36.14
CA ALA A 261 -41.59 17.08 -36.47
C ALA A 261 -42.79 18.04 -36.49
N PHE A 262 -42.59 19.29 -36.07
CA PHE A 262 -43.62 20.34 -36.02
C PHE A 262 -43.36 21.50 -37.01
N ASN A 263 -42.34 21.37 -37.86
CA ASN A 263 -42.07 22.23 -39.00
C ASN A 263 -42.21 21.41 -40.28
#